data_AF-A0AA38VNY9-F1
#
_entry.id   AF-A0AA38VNY9-F1
#
_cell.length_a   1.000
_cell.length_b   1.000
_cell.length_c   1.000
_cell.angle_alpha   90.00
_cell.angle_beta   90.00
_cell.angle_gamma   90.00
#
_symmetry.space_group_name_H-M   'P 1'
#
loop_
_entity.id
_entity.type
_entity.pdbx_description
1 polymer ?
#
loop_
_entity_poly.entity_id
_entity_poly.type
_entity_poly.pdbx_seq_one_letter_code
_entity_poly.pdbx_strand_id
1 'polypeptide(L)'
;MTSFRSLRLLFSGSACIPRLLVILSALFLLQLAVLALSLWSRSRPVPRLAASFVPPTPPSSSTTMSLSVDLSWHAPAQTFINNLTSVINGQGVYGFIYNTSDTPGSEYGTYNWCNMPHVRKTEYVKPSSDYELAYVELIHRHHKRTPYAANSFPVESYNWNCDDQGLYYYGQPFDGSGRDSAAAYWQKYISPVNPFVPSGWVGTCQFPQETAGGLDDSWQHGVDLYGVYHDLLGFLPDRADEQAWRAKVAYRVTNNVITSQVAGMVINGMWRATSSVPMVIEASGVDSLEPQYSCPAASAAFSAIQSSSDADWAAHLAAAAPLYATLDDISGVPTTDSGFHASFDHYYDNLSARQCHAKPLPCKLVDGRNDTSACVTQQLADEVYRLGHWEYSHVYRGASASLAASAGSIGVWIAEVAAHLRAVADGSGAGGTLWYHNVAHDGSVSRVLSVLQVDTMVWPGMGAEVVFEVWKKKEAAAAPSCHHDNCLRQMIGQSASASAFCPTFTAAAATASATVPAWLGNCGGNAGAVSSACSCLVPAATSTASAAGATQTTAPAGSSSSGYYVRVLFSGQVLKSSNPSLGLMDMLPVETLLAYFDGLVGVNASLIQGKCSS
;
A
#
# COMPACT_ATOMS: atom_id res chain seq x y z
N MET A 1 13.01 26.59 -62.26
CA MET A 1 12.22 26.48 -63.51
C MET A 1 11.01 25.61 -63.19
N THR A 2 9.86 26.23 -62.88
CA THR A 2 8.62 26.27 -63.73
C THR A 2 7.91 24.91 -63.82
N SER A 3 6.62 24.71 -63.58
CA SER A 3 5.47 25.60 -63.36
C SER A 3 4.25 24.76 -62.93
N PHE A 4 3.28 25.43 -62.30
CA PHE A 4 1.92 25.02 -61.95
C PHE A 4 1.04 24.57 -63.13
N ARG A 5 0.02 23.72 -62.87
CA ARG A 5 -1.42 23.88 -63.23
C ARG A 5 -2.23 22.63 -62.83
N SER A 6 -3.13 22.73 -61.84
CA SER A 6 -4.56 23.10 -61.94
C SER A 6 -5.47 21.91 -62.28
N LEU A 7 -6.12 21.40 -61.24
CA LEU A 7 -7.24 20.46 -61.27
C LEU A 7 -8.55 21.25 -61.27
N ARG A 8 -9.35 21.17 -62.34
CA ARG A 8 -10.78 21.51 -62.32
C ARG A 8 -11.57 20.51 -63.15
N LEU A 9 -12.47 19.82 -62.43
CA LEU A 9 -13.80 19.32 -62.79
C LEU A 9 -14.04 18.80 -64.20
N LEU A 10 -14.53 17.56 -64.28
CA LEU A 10 -15.75 17.22 -65.01
C LEU A 10 -16.48 16.07 -64.29
N PHE A 11 -17.51 16.43 -63.52
CA PHE A 11 -18.62 15.56 -63.16
C PHE A 11 -19.50 15.37 -64.39
N SER A 12 -19.84 14.12 -64.71
CA SER A 12 -21.02 13.77 -65.51
C SER A 12 -21.41 12.33 -65.21
N GLY A 13 -22.70 12.08 -65.05
CA GLY A 13 -23.25 10.72 -65.18
C GLY A 13 -24.05 10.19 -64.00
N SER A 14 -25.16 10.85 -63.70
CA SER A 14 -26.40 10.32 -63.11
C SER A 14 -26.59 8.80 -63.16
N ALA A 15 -26.15 8.08 -62.12
CA ALA A 15 -26.57 6.68 -61.86
C ALA A 15 -26.38 6.21 -60.40
N CYS A 16 -25.71 6.98 -59.53
CA CYS A 16 -25.31 6.49 -58.19
C CYS A 16 -26.34 6.75 -57.07
N ILE A 17 -27.20 7.76 -57.22
CA ILE A 17 -28.12 8.18 -56.16
C ILE A 17 -29.24 7.16 -55.87
N PRO A 18 -29.92 6.54 -56.86
CA PRO A 18 -30.98 5.58 -56.54
C PRO A 18 -30.43 4.27 -55.95
N ARG A 19 -29.20 3.86 -56.30
CA ARG A 19 -28.57 2.66 -55.74
C ARG A 19 -28.16 2.85 -54.27
N LEU A 20 -27.67 4.04 -53.92
CA LEU A 20 -27.30 4.34 -52.54
C LEU A 20 -28.53 4.40 -51.60
N LEU A 21 -29.65 4.94 -52.10
CA LEU A 21 -30.91 4.96 -51.35
C LEU A 21 -31.46 3.54 -51.11
N VAL A 22 -31.42 2.65 -52.10
CA VAL A 22 -31.86 1.25 -51.93
C VAL A 22 -31.01 0.51 -50.89
N ILE A 23 -29.69 0.71 -50.89
CA ILE A 23 -28.78 0.08 -49.93
C ILE A 23 -29.04 0.61 -48.51
N LEU A 24 -29.22 1.92 -48.34
CA LEU A 24 -29.52 2.52 -47.05
C LEU A 24 -30.90 2.09 -46.52
N SER A 25 -31.91 1.97 -47.38
CA SER A 25 -33.23 1.44 -47.00
C SER A 25 -33.17 -0.04 -46.59
N ALA A 26 -32.36 -0.86 -47.29
CA ALA A 26 -32.18 -2.27 -46.95
C ALA A 26 -31.45 -2.44 -45.59
N LEU A 27 -30.44 -1.62 -45.32
CA LEU A 27 -29.73 -1.62 -44.04
C LEU A 27 -30.64 -1.17 -42.88
N PHE A 28 -31.48 -0.17 -43.11
CA PHE A 28 -32.44 0.29 -42.12
C PHE A 28 -33.52 -0.76 -41.80
N LEU A 29 -34.04 -1.44 -42.84
CA LEU A 29 -34.98 -2.56 -42.66
C LEU A 29 -34.34 -3.74 -41.94
N LEU A 30 -33.06 -4.03 -42.21
CA LEU A 30 -32.33 -5.09 -41.51
C LEU A 30 -32.13 -4.75 -40.02
N GLN A 31 -31.82 -3.49 -39.69
CA GLN A 31 -31.72 -3.06 -38.28
C GLN A 31 -33.07 -3.12 -37.57
N LEU A 32 -34.17 -2.75 -38.23
CA LEU A 32 -35.52 -2.91 -37.68
C LEU A 32 -35.90 -4.38 -37.46
N ALA A 33 -35.50 -5.28 -38.37
CA ALA A 33 -35.74 -6.72 -38.22
C ALA A 33 -34.95 -7.31 -37.04
N VAL A 34 -33.68 -6.91 -36.85
CA VAL A 34 -32.85 -7.31 -35.71
C VAL A 34 -33.44 -6.80 -34.39
N LEU A 35 -33.96 -5.57 -34.37
CA LEU A 35 -34.63 -5.01 -33.19
C LEU A 35 -35.95 -5.73 -32.89
N ALA A 36 -36.72 -6.09 -33.92
CA ALA A 36 -37.95 -6.87 -33.75
C ALA A 36 -37.66 -8.30 -33.24
N LEU A 37 -36.60 -8.94 -33.71
CA LEU A 37 -36.16 -10.27 -33.24
C LEU A 37 -35.66 -10.25 -31.78
N SER A 38 -34.98 -9.17 -31.36
CA SER A 38 -34.51 -9.02 -29.97
C SER A 38 -35.64 -8.66 -29.00
N LEU A 39 -36.69 -7.98 -29.48
CA LEU A 39 -37.91 -7.73 -28.71
C LEU A 39 -38.79 -8.99 -28.64
N TRP A 40 -38.80 -9.83 -29.67
CA TRP A 40 -39.58 -11.08 -29.68
C TRP A 40 -38.97 -12.19 -28.81
N SER A 41 -37.65 -12.19 -28.60
CA SER A 41 -36.97 -13.15 -27.70
C SER A 41 -37.20 -12.86 -26.20
N ARG A 42 -37.66 -11.66 -25.85
CA ARG A 42 -37.94 -11.25 -24.45
C ARG A 42 -39.38 -11.52 -23.98
N SER A 43 -40.25 -12.06 -24.84
CA SER A 43 -41.71 -12.14 -24.55
C SER A 43 -42.31 -13.55 -24.53
N ARG A 44 -41.52 -14.61 -24.31
CA ARG A 44 -42.08 -15.96 -24.09
C ARG A 44 -41.97 -16.40 -22.63
N PRO A 45 -43.09 -16.68 -21.93
CA PRO A 45 -43.05 -17.40 -20.67
C PRO A 45 -42.73 -18.87 -20.96
N VAL A 46 -41.61 -19.37 -20.42
CA VAL A 46 -41.28 -20.80 -20.48
C VAL A 46 -42.12 -21.53 -19.42
N PRO A 47 -42.87 -22.59 -19.76
CA PRO A 47 -43.62 -23.35 -18.79
C PRO A 47 -42.65 -24.17 -17.94
N ARG A 48 -42.66 -23.97 -16.62
CA ARG A 48 -41.93 -24.82 -15.66
C ARG A 48 -42.64 -26.18 -15.56
N LEU A 49 -42.04 -27.21 -16.13
CA LEU A 49 -42.34 -28.60 -15.80
C LEU A 49 -41.83 -28.88 -14.38
N ALA A 50 -42.75 -29.23 -13.47
CA ALA A 50 -42.44 -29.68 -12.13
C ALA A 50 -41.87 -31.10 -12.20
N ALA A 51 -40.55 -31.22 -12.10
CA ALA A 51 -39.88 -32.48 -11.77
C ALA A 51 -39.62 -32.49 -10.26
N SER A 52 -40.28 -33.42 -9.57
CA SER A 52 -40.07 -33.70 -8.15
C SER A 52 -38.67 -34.26 -7.92
N PHE A 53 -37.71 -33.37 -7.63
CA PHE A 53 -36.42 -33.76 -7.05
C PHE A 53 -36.55 -33.73 -5.53
N VAL A 54 -36.44 -34.92 -4.91
CA VAL A 54 -36.22 -35.07 -3.47
C VAL A 54 -34.83 -34.47 -3.18
N PRO A 55 -34.72 -33.43 -2.33
CA PRO A 55 -33.43 -32.87 -1.98
C PRO A 55 -32.66 -33.89 -1.10
N PRO A 56 -31.36 -34.11 -1.35
CA PRO A 56 -30.53 -34.78 -0.37
C PRO A 56 -30.54 -33.94 0.92
N THR A 57 -30.75 -34.62 2.04
CA THR A 57 -30.66 -34.07 3.39
C THR A 57 -29.37 -33.25 3.55
N PRO A 58 -29.43 -32.02 4.09
CA PRO A 58 -28.23 -31.25 4.33
C PRO A 58 -27.32 -32.03 5.30
N PRO A 59 -26.01 -32.14 5.05
CA PRO A 59 -25.11 -32.56 6.11
C PRO A 59 -25.31 -31.62 7.29
N SER A 60 -25.50 -32.23 8.46
CA SER A 60 -25.67 -31.58 9.76
C SER A 60 -24.77 -30.36 9.85
N SER A 61 -25.36 -29.20 10.14
CA SER A 61 -24.67 -27.94 10.38
C SER A 61 -23.48 -28.18 11.31
N SER A 62 -22.29 -28.23 10.74
CA SER A 62 -21.06 -28.00 11.47
C SER A 62 -21.17 -26.57 11.98
N THR A 63 -21.37 -26.42 13.28
CA THR A 63 -21.29 -25.14 13.97
C THR A 63 -19.86 -24.63 13.82
N THR A 64 -19.55 -23.95 12.73
CA THR A 64 -18.39 -23.08 12.64
C THR A 64 -18.59 -22.02 13.70
N MET A 65 -17.83 -22.09 14.79
CA MET A 65 -17.70 -20.97 15.71
C MET A 65 -17.25 -19.78 14.87
N SER A 66 -18.16 -18.82 14.67
CA SER A 66 -17.81 -17.53 14.08
C SER A 66 -16.75 -16.92 14.99
N LEU A 67 -15.51 -16.84 14.52
CA LEU A 67 -14.47 -16.06 15.17
C LEU A 67 -14.98 -14.62 15.19
N SER A 68 -15.39 -14.13 16.37
CA SER A 68 -15.88 -12.77 16.51
C SER A 68 -14.72 -11.79 16.34
N VAL A 69 -14.55 -11.27 15.13
CA VAL A 69 -13.60 -10.19 14.81
C VAL A 69 -14.27 -8.85 14.96
N ASP A 70 -13.55 -7.88 15.52
CA ASP A 70 -14.02 -6.52 15.68
C ASP A 70 -13.77 -5.72 14.40
N LEU A 71 -14.85 -5.29 13.75
CA LEU A 71 -14.81 -4.51 12.51
C LEU A 71 -14.90 -3.00 12.76
N SER A 72 -14.99 -2.56 14.01
CA SER A 72 -15.06 -1.14 14.36
C SER A 72 -13.71 -0.44 14.18
N TRP A 73 -13.77 0.88 14.04
CA TRP A 73 -12.60 1.73 14.05
C TRP A 73 -12.10 1.89 15.50
N HIS A 74 -10.79 1.70 15.68
CA HIS A 74 -10.07 1.93 16.92
C HIS A 74 -9.09 3.08 16.70
N ALA A 75 -9.12 4.06 17.60
CA ALA A 75 -8.22 5.21 17.52
C ALA A 75 -6.74 4.77 17.51
N PRO A 76 -5.86 5.45 16.74
CA PRO A 76 -4.43 5.21 16.82
C PRO A 76 -3.86 5.67 18.17
N ALA A 77 -2.66 5.19 18.51
CA ALA A 77 -1.93 5.68 19.67
C ALA A 77 -1.75 7.21 19.60
N GLN A 78 -1.93 7.88 20.75
CA GLN A 78 -1.65 9.31 20.86
C GLN A 78 -0.14 9.51 20.98
N THR A 79 0.43 10.22 20.01
CA THR A 79 1.86 10.49 19.88
C THR A 79 2.09 11.97 19.59
N PHE A 80 3.35 12.38 19.47
CA PHE A 80 3.68 13.74 19.02
C PHE A 80 3.29 14.00 17.55
N ILE A 81 3.05 12.95 16.75
CA ILE A 81 2.70 13.07 15.32
C ILE A 81 1.25 13.56 15.16
N ASN A 82 0.33 13.07 15.99
CA ASN A 82 -1.10 13.40 15.91
C ASN A 82 -1.55 14.42 16.95
N ASN A 83 -0.62 15.03 17.70
CA ASN A 83 -0.90 16.13 18.61
C ASN A 83 -0.62 17.48 17.94
N LEU A 84 -1.69 18.20 17.55
CA LEU A 84 -1.56 19.47 16.83
C LEU A 84 -0.75 20.52 17.59
N THR A 85 -0.89 20.61 18.92
CA THR A 85 -0.12 21.53 19.75
C THR A 85 1.38 21.22 19.68
N SER A 86 1.76 19.94 19.73
CA SER A 86 3.15 19.50 19.58
C SER A 86 3.68 19.72 18.16
N VAL A 87 2.84 19.56 17.14
CA VAL A 87 3.19 19.75 15.73
C VAL A 87 3.53 21.22 15.45
N ILE A 88 2.64 22.13 15.85
CA ILE A 88 2.79 23.58 15.62
C ILE A 88 3.95 24.16 16.43
N ASN A 89 4.06 23.83 17.72
CA ASN A 89 5.07 24.43 18.60
C ASN A 89 6.39 23.63 18.66
N GLY A 90 6.45 22.50 17.97
CA GLY A 90 7.60 21.60 17.96
C GLY A 90 8.81 22.17 17.23
N GLN A 91 9.94 21.46 17.35
CA GLN A 91 11.18 21.75 16.63
C GLN A 91 11.70 20.46 15.99
N GLY A 92 12.37 20.57 14.85
CA GLY A 92 12.90 19.42 14.12
C GLY A 92 11.82 18.47 13.59
N VAL A 93 12.22 17.25 13.24
CA VAL A 93 11.35 16.23 12.62
C VAL A 93 11.39 14.90 13.36
N TYR A 94 11.39 14.93 14.70
CA TYR A 94 11.33 13.70 15.50
C TYR A 94 12.49 12.71 15.29
N GLY A 95 13.64 13.20 14.81
CA GLY A 95 14.79 12.38 14.43
C GLY A 95 14.66 11.72 13.05
N PHE A 96 13.65 12.07 12.26
CA PHE A 96 13.46 11.55 10.91
C PHE A 96 14.48 12.11 9.93
N ILE A 97 14.76 11.33 8.89
CA ILE A 97 15.75 11.65 7.87
C ILE A 97 15.05 12.13 6.59
N TYR A 98 15.50 13.27 6.05
CA TYR A 98 14.92 13.91 4.85
C TYR A 98 15.95 14.27 3.77
N ASN A 99 17.24 14.12 4.08
CA ASN A 99 18.33 14.67 3.28
C ASN A 99 19.26 13.61 2.66
N THR A 100 19.00 12.33 2.87
CA THR A 100 19.81 11.22 2.34
C THR A 100 19.00 9.93 2.25
N SER A 101 19.27 9.13 1.23
CA SER A 101 18.75 7.75 1.13
C SER A 101 19.55 6.74 1.98
N ASP A 102 20.74 7.12 2.45
CA ASP A 102 21.60 6.29 3.30
C ASP A 102 21.25 6.46 4.78
N THR A 103 20.81 5.38 5.41
CA THR A 103 20.60 5.30 6.85
C THR A 103 21.71 4.44 7.46
N PRO A 104 22.56 4.98 8.35
CA PRO A 104 23.61 4.21 9.00
C PRO A 104 23.06 2.94 9.66
N GLY A 105 23.79 1.82 9.58
CA GLY A 105 23.31 0.53 10.11
C GLY A 105 22.93 0.55 11.59
N SER A 106 23.56 1.40 12.41
CA SER A 106 23.21 1.58 13.83
C SER A 106 21.90 2.33 14.07
N GLU A 107 21.38 3.02 13.05
CA GLU A 107 20.17 3.85 13.09
C GLU A 107 19.07 3.30 12.18
N TYR A 108 19.31 2.16 11.51
CA TYR A 108 18.34 1.53 10.62
C TYR A 108 17.04 1.19 11.36
N GLY A 109 15.91 1.40 10.69
CA GLY A 109 14.58 1.41 11.32
C GLY A 109 14.09 2.81 11.70
N THR A 110 14.95 3.81 11.69
CA THR A 110 14.53 5.22 11.74
C THR A 110 13.77 5.60 10.48
N TYR A 111 12.65 6.31 10.62
CA TYR A 111 11.91 6.83 9.47
C TYR A 111 12.82 7.70 8.60
N ASN A 112 12.90 7.34 7.32
CA ASN A 112 13.65 8.08 6.33
C ASN A 112 12.73 8.32 5.13
N TRP A 113 12.38 9.59 4.89
CA TRP A 113 11.53 9.98 3.77
C TRP A 113 12.13 9.57 2.42
N CYS A 114 13.45 9.65 2.28
CA CYS A 114 14.15 9.38 1.03
C CYS A 114 14.20 7.91 0.65
N ASN A 115 14.29 7.04 1.65
CA ASN A 115 14.39 5.61 1.49
C ASN A 115 13.95 4.97 2.81
N MET A 116 12.66 4.65 2.88
CA MET A 116 12.07 4.07 4.09
C MET A 116 12.77 2.77 4.46
N PRO A 117 12.95 2.49 5.76
CA PRO A 117 13.34 1.15 6.19
C PRO A 117 12.41 0.11 5.59
N HIS A 118 12.97 -1.03 5.21
CA HIS A 118 12.24 -2.14 4.62
C HIS A 118 12.88 -3.46 5.07
N VAL A 119 12.29 -4.58 4.67
CA VAL A 119 12.75 -5.92 4.98
C VAL A 119 14.20 -6.08 4.49
N ARG A 120 15.10 -6.31 5.44
CA ARG A 120 16.53 -6.46 5.21
C ARG A 120 17.12 -7.55 6.11
N LYS A 121 18.09 -8.29 5.57
CA LYS A 121 18.67 -9.49 6.18
C LYS A 121 19.22 -9.26 7.60
N THR A 122 19.78 -8.09 7.87
CA THR A 122 20.41 -7.77 9.16
C THR A 122 19.39 -7.60 10.28
N GLU A 123 18.27 -6.92 9.99
CA GLU A 123 17.23 -6.58 10.97
C GLU A 123 16.08 -7.59 11.02
N TYR A 124 15.97 -8.46 10.01
CA TYR A 124 14.87 -9.42 9.91
C TYR A 124 14.89 -10.46 11.03
N VAL A 125 13.82 -10.48 11.82
CA VAL A 125 13.63 -11.48 12.87
C VAL A 125 13.01 -12.75 12.27
N LYS A 126 13.81 -13.81 12.20
CA LYS A 126 13.34 -15.12 11.70
C LYS A 126 12.32 -15.73 12.69
N PRO A 127 11.14 -16.18 12.22
CA PRO A 127 10.20 -16.93 13.06
C PRO A 127 10.78 -18.23 13.61
N SER A 128 10.10 -18.81 14.62
CA SER A 128 10.44 -20.13 15.15
C SER A 128 10.56 -21.18 14.03
N SER A 129 11.47 -22.14 14.20
CA SER A 129 11.64 -23.28 13.30
C SER A 129 10.39 -24.16 13.15
N ASP A 130 9.41 -24.00 14.05
CA ASP A 130 8.09 -24.62 14.00
C ASP A 130 7.24 -24.10 12.85
N TYR A 131 7.63 -23.01 12.21
CA TYR A 131 6.92 -22.41 11.08
C TYR A 131 7.73 -22.55 9.79
N GLU A 132 7.01 -22.67 8.69
CA GLU A 132 7.53 -22.70 7.32
C GLU A 132 6.82 -21.66 6.48
N LEU A 133 7.58 -20.82 5.77
CA LEU A 133 7.00 -19.78 4.91
C LEU A 133 6.36 -20.42 3.69
N ALA A 134 5.11 -20.10 3.43
CA ALA A 134 4.32 -20.67 2.34
C ALA A 134 4.02 -19.68 1.21
N TYR A 135 3.91 -18.38 1.52
CA TYR A 135 3.55 -17.35 0.54
C TYR A 135 3.96 -15.96 1.05
N VAL A 136 4.31 -15.07 0.13
CA VAL A 136 4.52 -13.64 0.41
C VAL A 136 3.80 -12.80 -0.65
N GLU A 137 3.06 -11.81 -0.17
CA GLU A 137 2.51 -10.74 -1.00
C GLU A 137 2.90 -9.38 -0.42
N LEU A 138 3.47 -8.54 -1.26
CA LEU A 138 4.04 -7.25 -0.87
C LEU A 138 3.38 -6.14 -1.68
N ILE A 139 3.12 -5.01 -1.02
CA ILE A 139 2.82 -3.73 -1.67
C ILE A 139 3.80 -2.69 -1.18
N HIS A 140 4.41 -1.94 -2.09
CA HIS A 140 5.25 -0.81 -1.71
C HIS A 140 5.05 0.42 -2.59
N ARG A 141 5.32 1.59 -2.03
CA ARG A 141 5.38 2.86 -2.76
C ARG A 141 6.54 2.83 -3.76
N HIS A 142 6.39 3.52 -4.88
CA HIS A 142 7.51 3.94 -5.72
C HIS A 142 8.64 4.62 -4.89
N HIS A 143 9.82 4.76 -5.47
CA HIS A 143 10.99 5.34 -4.78
C HIS A 143 11.14 6.83 -5.08
N LYS A 144 12.33 7.34 -4.75
CA LYS A 144 12.70 8.74 -4.79
C LYS A 144 12.60 9.33 -6.20
N ARG A 145 11.67 10.26 -6.33
CA ARG A 145 11.33 10.95 -7.57
C ARG A 145 11.47 12.47 -7.46
N THR A 146 11.42 13.15 -8.60
CA THR A 146 11.14 14.59 -8.64
C THR A 146 9.75 14.88 -8.04
N PRO A 147 9.48 16.13 -7.60
CA PRO A 147 8.13 16.55 -7.22
C PRO A 147 7.10 16.34 -8.34
N TYR A 148 5.82 16.39 -7.98
CA TYR A 148 4.76 16.55 -8.97
C TYR A 148 4.83 17.95 -9.61
N ALA A 149 4.40 18.03 -10.88
CA ALA A 149 4.36 19.31 -11.59
C ALA A 149 3.40 20.31 -10.93
N ALA A 150 2.26 19.84 -10.41
CA ALA A 150 1.28 20.68 -9.71
C ALA A 150 1.81 21.28 -8.39
N ASN A 151 2.89 20.71 -7.85
CA ASN A 151 3.48 21.10 -6.57
C ASN A 151 4.63 22.10 -6.76
N SER A 152 4.88 22.57 -7.99
CA SER A 152 5.86 23.61 -8.27
C SER A 152 5.40 24.98 -7.77
N PHE A 153 6.33 25.83 -7.37
CA PHE A 153 6.02 27.25 -7.20
C PHE A 153 5.81 27.91 -8.56
N PRO A 154 5.13 29.07 -8.66
CA PRO A 154 4.88 29.71 -9.95
C PRO A 154 6.17 29.99 -10.76
N VAL A 155 7.24 30.34 -10.06
CA VAL A 155 8.58 30.52 -10.64
C VAL A 155 9.60 29.83 -9.74
N GLU A 156 10.46 29.01 -10.37
CA GLU A 156 11.49 28.24 -9.68
C GLU A 156 12.88 28.84 -9.91
N SER A 157 13.70 28.86 -8.88
CA SER A 157 14.99 29.56 -8.89
C SER A 157 16.15 28.76 -9.48
N TYR A 158 15.94 27.47 -9.75
CA TYR A 158 16.95 26.60 -10.30
C TYR A 158 16.33 25.42 -11.04
N ASN A 159 17.18 24.77 -11.85
CA ASN A 159 16.75 23.66 -12.67
C ASN A 159 16.75 22.33 -11.91
N TRP A 160 15.86 21.46 -12.37
CA TRP A 160 15.84 20.03 -12.11
C TRP A 160 16.24 19.32 -13.40
N ASN A 161 17.46 18.78 -13.41
CA ASN A 161 18.03 18.08 -14.54
C ASN A 161 18.18 16.59 -14.21
N CYS A 162 17.83 15.74 -15.16
CA CYS A 162 17.80 14.29 -15.05
C CYS A 162 18.60 13.66 -16.20
N ASP A 163 19.76 14.22 -16.50
CA ASP A 163 20.61 13.84 -17.65
C ASP A 163 21.47 12.59 -17.38
N ASP A 164 21.43 12.08 -16.15
CA ASP A 164 22.16 10.92 -15.64
C ASP A 164 21.37 9.61 -15.75
N GLN A 165 20.20 9.64 -16.38
CA GLN A 165 19.33 8.47 -16.56
C GLN A 165 18.52 8.54 -17.86
N GLY A 166 17.99 7.40 -18.29
CA GLY A 166 17.10 7.29 -19.44
C GLY A 166 15.77 6.65 -19.05
N LEU A 167 14.65 7.34 -19.31
CA LEU A 167 13.32 6.75 -19.18
C LEU A 167 12.93 6.05 -20.48
N TYR A 168 13.20 4.76 -20.55
CA TYR A 168 13.00 3.96 -21.76
C TYR A 168 11.52 3.81 -22.10
N TYR A 169 11.18 4.09 -23.36
CA TYR A 169 9.81 4.09 -23.88
C TYR A 169 9.81 3.53 -25.31
N TYR A 170 9.61 2.23 -25.44
CA TYR A 170 9.60 1.53 -26.72
C TYR A 170 8.79 0.22 -26.64
N GLY A 171 8.40 -0.31 -27.80
CA GLY A 171 7.78 -1.64 -27.91
C GLY A 171 8.79 -2.67 -28.41
N GLN A 172 8.74 -3.90 -27.90
CA GLN A 172 9.59 -5.02 -28.32
C GLN A 172 8.69 -6.14 -28.90
N PRO A 173 8.91 -6.60 -30.15
CA PRO A 173 8.21 -7.76 -30.69
C PRO A 173 8.58 -9.05 -29.96
N PHE A 174 7.59 -9.90 -29.68
CA PHE A 174 7.78 -11.25 -29.10
C PHE A 174 7.66 -12.38 -30.14
N ASP A 175 7.67 -12.04 -31.43
CA ASP A 175 7.47 -13.00 -32.53
C ASP A 175 8.70 -13.85 -32.85
N GLY A 176 9.81 -13.67 -32.12
CA GLY A 176 11.07 -14.41 -32.32
C GLY A 176 11.75 -14.12 -33.65
N SER A 177 11.35 -13.06 -34.36
CA SER A 177 11.85 -12.76 -35.71
C SER A 177 13.28 -12.20 -35.76
N GLY A 178 13.91 -11.97 -34.62
CA GLY A 178 15.24 -11.33 -34.50
C GLY A 178 15.22 -9.83 -34.82
N ARG A 179 14.04 -9.21 -34.90
CA ARG A 179 13.85 -7.77 -35.12
C ARG A 179 13.70 -7.03 -33.79
N ASP A 180 14.77 -7.06 -32.99
CA ASP A 180 14.79 -6.40 -31.70
C ASP A 180 14.74 -4.88 -31.84
N SER A 181 13.96 -4.24 -30.98
CA SER A 181 13.88 -2.79 -30.93
C SER A 181 15.14 -2.23 -30.28
N ALA A 182 15.61 -1.09 -30.77
CA ALA A 182 16.61 -0.31 -30.04
C ALA A 182 16.02 0.14 -28.70
N ALA A 183 16.82 0.13 -27.64
CA ALA A 183 16.45 0.66 -26.34
C ALA A 183 16.35 2.20 -26.43
N ALA A 184 15.18 2.71 -26.82
CA ALA A 184 14.93 4.14 -26.96
C ALA A 184 14.35 4.72 -25.67
N TYR A 185 14.78 5.92 -25.30
CA TYR A 185 14.30 6.67 -24.14
C TYR A 185 14.00 8.12 -24.50
N TRP A 186 13.19 8.79 -23.69
CA TRP A 186 12.84 10.19 -23.90
C TRP A 186 13.82 11.12 -23.20
N GLN A 187 14.30 12.13 -23.94
CA GLN A 187 15.05 13.27 -23.40
C GLN A 187 14.16 14.52 -23.51
N LYS A 188 13.86 15.16 -22.37
CA LYS A 188 13.11 16.41 -22.37
C LYS A 188 13.99 17.53 -22.91
N TYR A 189 13.41 18.39 -23.74
CA TYR A 189 14.06 19.52 -24.36
C TYR A 189 13.21 20.78 -24.20
N ILE A 190 13.86 21.91 -23.92
CA ILE A 190 13.24 23.24 -23.93
C ILE A 190 13.87 24.04 -25.07
N SER A 191 13.04 24.50 -26.01
CA SER A 191 13.52 25.28 -27.15
C SER A 191 13.88 26.71 -26.73
N PRO A 192 15.09 27.21 -27.05
CA PRO A 192 15.50 28.57 -26.66
C PRO A 192 14.72 29.67 -27.40
N VAL A 193 14.00 29.32 -28.48
CA VAL A 193 13.18 30.25 -29.26
C VAL A 193 11.68 30.09 -28.99
N ASN A 194 11.27 29.13 -28.17
CA ASN A 194 9.87 28.98 -27.81
C ASN A 194 9.52 29.99 -26.70
N PRO A 195 8.68 31.01 -26.97
CA PRO A 195 8.35 32.02 -25.96
C PRO A 195 7.41 31.47 -24.86
N PHE A 196 6.84 30.28 -25.05
CA PHE A 196 5.97 29.63 -24.07
C PHE A 196 6.81 28.82 -23.08
N VAL A 197 7.18 29.44 -21.96
CA VAL A 197 7.79 28.77 -20.82
C VAL A 197 6.68 28.35 -19.85
N PRO A 198 6.51 27.05 -19.55
CA PRO A 198 5.54 26.63 -18.54
C PRO A 198 5.93 27.19 -17.17
N SER A 199 4.92 27.51 -16.34
CA SER A 199 5.17 27.85 -14.93
C SER A 199 5.79 26.67 -14.19
N GLY A 200 6.53 26.94 -13.13
CA GLY A 200 7.09 25.91 -12.26
C GLY A 200 8.43 25.36 -12.70
N TRP A 201 8.56 24.03 -12.63
CA TRP A 201 9.84 23.35 -12.75
C TRP A 201 10.46 23.47 -14.14
N VAL A 202 11.67 24.02 -14.18
CA VAL A 202 12.50 24.11 -15.38
C VAL A 202 13.65 23.09 -15.35
N GLY A 203 14.07 22.63 -16.51
CA GLY A 203 15.15 21.65 -16.68
C GLY A 203 14.76 20.41 -17.48
N THR A 204 15.61 19.39 -17.44
CA THR A 204 15.52 18.19 -18.29
C THR A 204 14.72 17.02 -17.68
N CYS A 205 14.28 17.12 -16.43
CA CYS A 205 13.38 16.13 -15.83
C CYS A 205 11.94 16.23 -16.36
N GLN A 206 11.25 15.08 -16.47
CA GLN A 206 9.79 15.02 -16.50
C GLN A 206 9.25 15.12 -15.06
N PHE A 207 8.01 15.57 -14.87
CA PHE A 207 7.44 15.76 -13.52
C PHE A 207 6.06 15.09 -13.42
N PRO A 208 5.90 14.09 -12.54
CA PRO A 208 6.96 13.41 -11.78
C PRO A 208 7.82 12.49 -12.66
N GLN A 209 9.02 12.16 -12.19
CA GLN A 209 9.92 11.15 -12.76
C GLN A 209 10.77 10.53 -11.64
N GLU A 210 10.98 9.22 -11.65
CA GLU A 210 11.99 8.57 -10.78
C GLU A 210 13.37 9.17 -11.06
N THR A 211 14.15 9.40 -10.02
CA THR A 211 15.53 9.93 -10.17
C THR A 211 16.55 8.80 -10.23
N ALA A 212 17.78 9.09 -10.66
CA ALA A 212 18.85 8.09 -10.62
C ALA A 212 19.02 7.50 -9.21
N GLY A 213 18.97 8.35 -8.17
CA GLY A 213 18.95 7.88 -6.78
C GLY A 213 17.75 7.00 -6.43
N GLY A 214 16.56 7.29 -6.97
CA GLY A 214 15.38 6.42 -6.80
C GLY A 214 15.51 5.07 -7.50
N LEU A 215 16.20 5.01 -8.64
CA LEU A 215 16.53 3.76 -9.31
C LEU A 215 17.53 2.92 -8.50
N ASP A 216 18.54 3.56 -7.91
CA ASP A 216 19.50 2.92 -7.01
C ASP A 216 18.82 2.40 -5.74
N ASP A 217 17.96 3.22 -5.11
CA ASP A 217 17.18 2.83 -3.94
C ASP A 217 16.27 1.63 -4.26
N SER A 218 15.62 1.63 -5.43
CA SER A 218 14.80 0.52 -5.92
C SER A 218 15.60 -0.77 -6.12
N TRP A 219 16.80 -0.67 -6.67
CA TRP A 219 17.69 -1.82 -6.84
C TRP A 219 18.13 -2.40 -5.51
N GLN A 220 18.50 -1.54 -4.56
CA GLN A 220 18.91 -1.95 -3.23
C GLN A 220 17.77 -2.64 -2.48
N HIS A 221 16.55 -2.11 -2.58
CA HIS A 221 15.35 -2.74 -2.05
C HIS A 221 15.19 -4.17 -2.61
N GLY A 222 15.37 -4.38 -3.93
CA GLY A 222 15.38 -5.72 -4.51
C GLY A 222 16.47 -6.64 -3.96
N VAL A 223 17.69 -6.11 -3.72
CA VAL A 223 18.78 -6.88 -3.09
C VAL A 223 18.41 -7.32 -1.67
N ASP A 224 17.82 -6.41 -0.88
CA ASP A 224 17.46 -6.68 0.52
C ASP A 224 16.33 -7.72 0.62
N LEU A 225 15.32 -7.66 -0.25
CA LEU A 225 14.27 -8.68 -0.35
C LEU A 225 14.82 -10.05 -0.71
N TYR A 226 15.72 -10.14 -1.70
CA TYR A 226 16.36 -11.41 -2.04
C TYR A 226 17.22 -11.94 -0.88
N GLY A 227 17.94 -11.06 -0.19
CA GLY A 227 18.75 -11.41 0.98
C GLY A 227 17.93 -12.04 2.12
N VAL A 228 16.66 -11.63 2.29
CA VAL A 228 15.76 -12.25 3.27
C VAL A 228 15.10 -13.51 2.71
N TYR A 229 14.38 -13.38 1.60
CA TYR A 229 13.48 -14.43 1.13
C TYR A 229 14.19 -15.55 0.37
N HIS A 230 15.38 -15.33 -0.17
CA HIS A 230 16.23 -16.39 -0.70
C HIS A 230 17.34 -16.77 0.30
N ASP A 231 18.29 -15.87 0.60
CA ASP A 231 19.50 -16.28 1.32
C ASP A 231 19.23 -16.71 2.78
N LEU A 232 18.36 -16.01 3.51
CA LEU A 232 18.13 -16.24 4.94
C LEU A 232 17.06 -17.31 5.20
N LEU A 233 16.01 -17.30 4.39
CA LEU A 233 14.85 -18.19 4.57
C LEU A 233 14.87 -19.41 3.65
N GLY A 234 15.58 -19.36 2.52
CA GLY A 234 15.55 -20.43 1.51
C GLY A 234 14.18 -20.61 0.87
N PHE A 235 13.34 -19.56 0.86
CA PHE A 235 11.96 -19.63 0.39
C PHE A 235 11.85 -19.44 -1.13
N LEU A 236 12.55 -18.44 -1.68
CA LEU A 236 12.56 -18.18 -3.11
C LEU A 236 13.55 -19.12 -3.84
N PRO A 237 13.27 -19.51 -5.10
CA PRO A 237 14.23 -20.23 -5.93
C PRO A 237 15.52 -19.44 -6.15
N ASP A 238 16.60 -20.13 -6.52
CA ASP A 238 17.86 -19.48 -6.90
C ASP A 238 17.68 -18.64 -8.16
N ARG A 239 18.17 -17.40 -8.14
CA ARG A 239 18.09 -16.48 -9.29
C ARG A 239 18.80 -16.98 -10.54
N ALA A 240 19.78 -17.88 -10.41
CA ALA A 240 20.44 -18.52 -11.54
C ALA A 240 19.52 -19.53 -12.26
N ASP A 241 18.50 -20.04 -11.59
CA ASP A 241 17.45 -20.88 -12.19
C ASP A 241 16.28 -19.99 -12.65
N GLU A 242 16.47 -19.36 -13.82
CA GLU A 242 15.47 -18.45 -14.39
C GLU A 242 14.09 -19.09 -14.58
N GLN A 243 14.06 -20.37 -14.96
CA GLN A 243 12.80 -21.07 -15.16
C GLN A 243 12.05 -21.25 -13.83
N ALA A 244 12.77 -21.63 -12.77
CA ALA A 244 12.17 -21.87 -11.46
C ALA A 244 11.60 -20.59 -10.86
N TRP A 245 12.35 -19.49 -10.80
CA TRP A 245 11.84 -18.27 -10.16
C TRP A 245 10.73 -17.62 -10.97
N ARG A 246 10.83 -17.57 -12.31
CA ARG A 246 9.78 -16.99 -13.16
C ARG A 246 8.44 -17.70 -13.06
N ALA A 247 8.46 -19.01 -12.76
CA ALA A 247 7.25 -19.80 -12.54
C ALA A 247 6.61 -19.57 -11.15
N LYS A 248 7.30 -18.87 -10.24
CA LYS A 248 6.92 -18.71 -8.84
C LYS A 248 6.69 -17.26 -8.41
N VAL A 249 6.94 -16.29 -9.28
CA VAL A 249 6.79 -14.88 -8.94
C VAL A 249 5.90 -14.14 -9.93
N ALA A 250 5.16 -13.16 -9.43
CA ALA A 250 4.35 -12.25 -10.22
C ALA A 250 4.61 -10.80 -9.80
N TYR A 251 4.57 -9.89 -10.77
CA TYR A 251 4.74 -8.45 -10.56
C TYR A 251 3.51 -7.71 -11.07
N ARG A 252 2.99 -6.80 -10.26
CA ARG A 252 1.91 -5.89 -10.60
C ARG A 252 2.37 -4.45 -10.34
N VAL A 253 2.02 -3.57 -11.26
CA VAL A 253 2.31 -2.13 -11.19
C VAL A 253 1.03 -1.36 -11.46
N THR A 254 1.04 -0.06 -11.21
CA THR A 254 -0.11 0.80 -11.52
C THR A 254 -0.01 1.33 -12.95
N ASN A 255 -1.05 2.02 -13.40
CA ASN A 255 -1.04 2.71 -14.69
C ASN A 255 -0.05 3.90 -14.74
N ASN A 256 0.54 4.30 -13.60
CA ASN A 256 1.58 5.31 -13.55
C ASN A 256 2.96 4.70 -13.84
N VAL A 257 3.61 5.18 -14.90
CA VAL A 257 4.88 4.67 -15.43
C VAL A 257 6.04 4.63 -14.43
N ILE A 258 6.03 5.47 -13.39
CA ILE A 258 7.09 5.47 -12.36
C ILE A 258 7.12 4.14 -11.61
N THR A 259 5.97 3.50 -11.40
CA THR A 259 5.91 2.20 -10.71
C THR A 259 6.56 1.08 -11.52
N SER A 260 6.50 1.16 -12.86
CA SER A 260 7.22 0.23 -13.75
C SER A 260 8.73 0.44 -13.73
N GLN A 261 9.19 1.70 -13.63
CA GLN A 261 10.62 2.04 -13.53
C GLN A 261 11.21 1.46 -12.24
N VAL A 262 10.50 1.64 -11.12
CA VAL A 262 10.85 1.05 -9.82
C VAL A 262 10.85 -0.47 -9.88
N ALA A 263 9.78 -1.09 -10.38
CA ALA A 263 9.66 -2.54 -10.46
C ALA A 263 10.80 -3.16 -11.28
N GLY A 264 11.21 -2.54 -12.39
CA GLY A 264 12.33 -3.00 -13.21
C GLY A 264 13.65 -3.05 -12.43
N MET A 265 13.93 -2.04 -11.60
CA MET A 265 15.15 -2.02 -10.77
C MET A 265 15.08 -3.01 -9.60
N VAL A 266 13.91 -3.16 -8.97
CA VAL A 266 13.70 -4.18 -7.93
C VAL A 266 13.92 -5.59 -8.49
N ILE A 267 13.38 -5.89 -9.68
CA ILE A 267 13.58 -7.17 -10.39
C ILE A 267 15.06 -7.39 -10.67
N ASN A 268 15.79 -6.37 -11.11
CA ASN A 268 17.23 -6.50 -11.32
C ASN A 268 17.99 -6.75 -10.01
N GLY A 269 17.62 -6.06 -8.93
CA GLY A 269 18.19 -6.23 -7.60
C GLY A 269 18.01 -7.67 -7.08
N MET A 270 16.79 -8.21 -7.19
CA MET A 270 16.47 -9.56 -6.77
C MET A 270 17.15 -10.61 -7.66
N TRP A 271 16.93 -10.54 -8.98
CA TRP A 271 17.18 -11.66 -9.88
C TRP A 271 18.42 -11.50 -10.76
N ARG A 272 19.05 -10.33 -10.79
CA ARG A 272 20.06 -9.96 -11.82
C ARG A 272 19.53 -10.05 -13.25
N ALA A 273 18.21 -10.01 -13.41
CA ALA A 273 17.56 -10.11 -14.70
C ALA A 273 17.62 -8.77 -15.47
N THR A 274 17.90 -8.88 -16.76
CA THR A 274 17.82 -7.77 -17.73
C THR A 274 16.93 -8.12 -18.94
N SER A 275 16.50 -9.38 -19.03
CA SER A 275 15.52 -9.87 -19.99
C SER A 275 14.10 -9.49 -19.57
N SER A 276 13.16 -9.58 -20.51
CA SER A 276 11.77 -9.19 -20.28
C SER A 276 11.14 -9.97 -19.11
N VAL A 277 10.47 -9.23 -18.22
CA VAL A 277 9.64 -9.77 -17.15
C VAL A 277 8.26 -9.12 -17.30
N PRO A 278 7.18 -9.91 -17.45
CA PRO A 278 5.85 -9.35 -17.54
C PRO A 278 5.45 -8.72 -16.20
N MET A 279 4.90 -7.51 -16.26
CA MET A 279 4.24 -6.85 -15.14
C MET A 279 2.78 -6.66 -15.53
N VAL A 280 1.86 -7.02 -14.66
CA VAL A 280 0.43 -6.85 -14.92
C VAL A 280 -0.04 -5.48 -14.44
N ILE A 281 -0.98 -4.91 -15.18
CA ILE A 281 -1.73 -3.71 -14.83
C ILE A 281 -3.20 -4.02 -15.00
N GLU A 282 -4.05 -3.33 -14.25
CA GLU A 282 -5.48 -3.27 -14.56
C GLU A 282 -5.79 -2.09 -15.48
N ALA A 283 -6.98 -2.09 -16.07
CA ALA A 283 -7.41 -0.97 -16.90
C ALA A 283 -7.57 0.30 -16.05
N SER A 284 -7.14 1.44 -16.61
CA SER A 284 -7.35 2.74 -15.97
C SER A 284 -8.84 2.99 -15.67
N GLY A 285 -9.12 3.59 -14.52
CA GLY A 285 -10.49 3.82 -14.03
C GLY A 285 -11.12 2.64 -13.27
N VAL A 286 -10.49 1.47 -13.26
CA VAL A 286 -10.90 0.33 -12.42
C VAL A 286 -9.76 -0.30 -11.63
N ASP A 287 -8.52 0.17 -11.83
CA ASP A 287 -7.34 -0.33 -11.12
C ASP A 287 -7.57 -0.33 -9.60
N SER A 288 -7.44 -1.50 -8.98
CA SER A 288 -7.58 -1.67 -7.54
C SER A 288 -6.30 -1.33 -6.77
N LEU A 289 -5.13 -1.40 -7.42
CA LEU A 289 -3.82 -1.15 -6.79
C LEU A 289 -3.51 0.34 -6.68
N GLU A 290 -3.81 1.11 -7.73
CA GLU A 290 -4.00 2.56 -7.64
C GLU A 290 -5.52 2.79 -7.63
N PRO A 291 -6.16 2.94 -6.46
CA PRO A 291 -7.60 2.77 -6.28
C PRO A 291 -8.44 3.75 -7.12
N GLN A 292 -8.66 3.40 -8.40
CA GLN A 292 -9.24 4.25 -9.43
C GLN A 292 -10.71 3.93 -9.71
N TYR A 293 -11.21 2.77 -9.25
CA TYR A 293 -12.63 2.46 -9.35
C TYR A 293 -13.48 3.48 -8.58
N SER A 294 -14.63 3.83 -9.14
CA SER A 294 -15.49 4.86 -8.55
C SER A 294 -16.10 4.39 -7.23
N CYS A 295 -15.88 5.17 -6.17
CA CYS A 295 -16.53 4.96 -4.87
C CYS A 295 -16.97 6.30 -4.25
N PRO A 296 -18.12 6.86 -4.68
CA PRO A 296 -18.59 8.18 -4.23
C PRO A 296 -18.67 8.33 -2.71
N ALA A 297 -19.13 7.29 -1.99
CA ALA A 297 -19.19 7.32 -0.53
C ALA A 297 -17.80 7.49 0.13
N ALA A 298 -16.79 6.76 -0.37
CA ALA A 298 -15.42 6.88 0.13
C ALA A 298 -14.82 8.25 -0.22
N SER A 299 -15.04 8.73 -1.44
CA SER A 299 -14.62 10.08 -1.85
C SER A 299 -15.24 11.16 -0.97
N ALA A 300 -16.56 11.09 -0.72
CA ALA A 300 -17.26 12.04 0.14
C ALA A 300 -16.74 12.00 1.58
N ALA A 301 -16.44 10.82 2.12
CA ALA A 301 -15.86 10.68 3.45
C ALA A 301 -14.47 11.32 3.53
N PHE A 302 -13.56 11.05 2.58
CA PHE A 302 -12.25 11.71 2.54
C PHE A 302 -12.36 13.22 2.34
N SER A 303 -13.30 13.70 1.52
CA SER A 303 -13.55 15.13 1.36
C SER A 303 -14.07 15.76 2.66
N ALA A 304 -14.95 15.09 3.39
CA ALA A 304 -15.46 15.58 4.66
C ALA A 304 -14.35 15.71 5.72
N ILE A 305 -13.49 14.68 5.84
CA ILE A 305 -12.32 14.69 6.74
C ILE A 305 -11.36 15.84 6.41
N GLN A 306 -11.19 16.15 5.12
CA GLN A 306 -10.28 17.20 4.64
C GLN A 306 -11.01 18.53 4.36
N SER A 307 -12.02 18.87 5.15
CA SER A 307 -12.78 20.10 4.98
C SER A 307 -13.13 20.76 6.30
N SER A 308 -13.72 21.95 6.23
CA SER A 308 -14.19 22.67 7.42
C SER A 308 -15.32 21.96 8.19
N SER A 309 -15.91 20.89 7.66
CA SER A 309 -16.86 20.06 8.42
C SER A 309 -16.17 19.21 9.50
N ASP A 310 -14.88 18.93 9.33
CA ASP A 310 -14.06 18.28 10.33
C ASP A 310 -13.38 19.34 11.20
N ALA A 311 -13.68 19.34 12.50
CA ALA A 311 -13.23 20.40 13.40
C ALA A 311 -11.71 20.40 13.62
N ASP A 312 -11.09 19.22 13.64
CA ASP A 312 -9.64 19.07 13.81
C ASP A 312 -8.92 19.53 12.54
N TRP A 313 -9.45 19.20 11.36
CA TRP A 313 -8.95 19.72 10.09
C TRP A 313 -9.12 21.24 9.99
N ALA A 314 -10.27 21.79 10.37
CA ALA A 314 -10.45 23.24 10.38
C ALA A 314 -9.46 23.93 11.35
N ALA A 315 -9.24 23.34 12.54
CA ALA A 315 -8.33 23.87 13.54
C ALA A 315 -6.87 23.83 13.08
N HIS A 316 -6.44 22.77 12.38
CA HIS A 316 -5.06 22.68 11.90
C HIS A 316 -4.75 23.74 10.84
N LEU A 317 -5.64 23.97 9.86
CA LEU A 317 -5.46 25.01 8.84
C LEU A 317 -5.42 26.40 9.49
N ALA A 318 -6.29 26.64 10.47
CA ALA A 318 -6.30 27.90 11.21
C ALA A 318 -5.00 28.12 11.99
N ALA A 319 -4.47 27.08 12.64
CA ALA A 319 -3.22 27.14 13.39
C ALA A 319 -2.00 27.33 12.47
N ALA A 320 -2.02 26.74 11.28
CA ALA A 320 -0.93 26.80 10.30
C ALA A 320 -1.00 28.04 9.38
N ALA A 321 -2.02 28.89 9.50
CA ALA A 321 -2.18 30.08 8.65
C ALA A 321 -0.95 31.02 8.62
N PRO A 322 -0.22 31.26 9.74
CA PRO A 322 1.01 32.06 9.70
C PRO A 322 2.14 31.40 8.87
N LEU A 323 2.23 30.07 8.90
CA LEU A 323 3.20 29.31 8.10
C LEU A 323 2.87 29.43 6.62
N TYR A 324 1.61 29.22 6.23
CA TYR A 324 1.14 29.43 4.84
C TYR A 324 1.48 30.83 4.35
N ALA A 325 1.13 31.88 5.10
CA ALA A 325 1.42 33.26 4.71
C ALA A 325 2.92 33.52 4.49
N THR A 326 3.78 32.89 5.29
CA THR A 326 5.24 33.00 5.15
C THR A 326 5.73 32.25 3.92
N LEU A 327 5.24 31.03 3.69
CA LEU A 327 5.62 30.21 2.54
C LEU A 327 5.13 30.82 1.22
N ASP A 328 3.93 31.39 1.20
CA ASP A 328 3.37 32.10 0.05
C ASP A 328 4.19 33.34 -0.32
N ASP A 329 4.62 34.13 0.67
CA ASP A 329 5.46 35.31 0.41
C ASP A 329 6.82 34.94 -0.20
N ILE A 330 7.39 33.81 0.23
CA ILE A 330 8.68 33.31 -0.29
C ILE A 330 8.49 32.67 -1.67
N SER A 331 7.48 31.84 -1.84
CA SER A 331 7.26 31.03 -3.05
C SER A 331 6.58 31.79 -4.19
N GLY A 332 5.85 32.86 -3.87
CA GLY A 332 4.97 33.56 -4.80
C GLY A 332 3.66 32.81 -5.10
N VAL A 333 3.35 31.73 -4.36
CA VAL A 333 2.07 31.03 -4.47
C VAL A 333 0.92 31.97 -4.12
N PRO A 334 -0.14 32.07 -4.95
CA PRO A 334 -1.30 32.88 -4.62
C PRO A 334 -2.04 32.33 -3.39
N THR A 335 -2.41 33.21 -2.47
CA THR A 335 -3.20 32.85 -1.27
C THR A 335 -4.59 32.25 -1.58
N THR A 336 -5.03 32.36 -2.83
CA THR A 336 -6.29 31.79 -3.34
C THR A 336 -6.10 30.45 -4.06
N ASP A 337 -4.88 29.93 -4.14
CA ASP A 337 -4.61 28.64 -4.76
C ASP A 337 -5.16 27.51 -3.90
N SER A 338 -6.24 26.87 -4.36
CA SER A 338 -6.91 25.83 -3.59
C SER A 338 -6.12 24.54 -3.46
N GLY A 339 -5.14 24.28 -4.34
CA GLY A 339 -4.28 23.10 -4.25
C GLY A 339 -3.29 23.25 -3.10
N PHE A 340 -2.59 24.38 -3.07
CA PHE A 340 -1.62 24.68 -2.01
C PHE A 340 -2.23 24.91 -0.63
N HIS A 341 -3.49 25.34 -0.57
CA HIS A 341 -4.17 25.69 0.69
C HIS A 341 -5.22 24.67 1.15
N ALA A 342 -5.37 23.56 0.43
CA ALA A 342 -6.20 22.45 0.91
C ALA A 342 -5.48 21.62 1.98
N SER A 343 -4.16 21.44 1.84
CA SER A 343 -3.28 20.68 2.73
C SER A 343 -1.82 21.07 2.49
N PHE A 344 -0.91 20.61 3.35
CA PHE A 344 0.52 20.78 3.17
C PHE A 344 1.12 19.88 2.09
N ASP A 345 0.33 19.06 1.37
CA ASP A 345 0.83 18.13 0.34
C ASP A 345 1.80 18.78 -0.64
N HIS A 346 1.40 19.91 -1.24
CA HIS A 346 2.21 20.60 -2.24
C HIS A 346 3.53 21.11 -1.65
N TYR A 347 3.48 21.76 -0.49
CA TYR A 347 4.68 22.27 0.19
C TYR A 347 5.57 21.12 0.69
N TYR A 348 4.98 20.04 1.20
CA TYR A 348 5.69 18.87 1.69
C TYR A 348 6.43 18.18 0.54
N ASP A 349 5.75 17.81 -0.56
CA ASP A 349 6.37 17.15 -1.72
C ASP A 349 7.47 18.03 -2.34
N ASN A 350 7.23 19.35 -2.45
CA ASN A 350 8.20 20.31 -2.98
C ASN A 350 9.48 20.37 -2.13
N LEU A 351 9.34 20.64 -0.82
CA LEU A 351 10.49 20.86 0.06
C LEU A 351 11.22 19.55 0.38
N SER A 352 10.49 18.48 0.69
CA SER A 352 11.07 17.20 1.06
C SER A 352 11.85 16.58 -0.09
N ALA A 353 11.34 16.67 -1.33
CA ALA A 353 12.06 16.21 -2.51
C ALA A 353 13.34 17.01 -2.73
N ARG A 354 13.35 18.34 -2.54
CA ARG A 354 14.58 19.13 -2.68
C ARG A 354 15.66 18.64 -1.72
N GLN A 355 15.31 18.52 -0.43
CA GLN A 355 16.27 18.07 0.57
C GLN A 355 16.78 16.67 0.28
N CYS A 356 15.87 15.79 -0.14
CA CYS A 356 16.23 14.43 -0.48
C CYS A 356 17.24 14.35 -1.63
N HIS A 357 17.19 15.30 -2.57
CA HIS A 357 18.13 15.41 -3.69
C HIS A 357 19.30 16.36 -3.43
N ALA A 358 19.58 16.70 -2.17
CA ALA A 358 20.60 17.66 -1.77
C ALA A 358 20.49 19.02 -2.50
N LYS A 359 19.28 19.40 -2.91
CA LYS A 359 18.97 20.71 -3.50
C LYS A 359 18.69 21.72 -2.38
N PRO A 360 19.08 22.99 -2.55
CA PRO A 360 18.85 24.01 -1.53
C PRO A 360 17.35 24.28 -1.38
N LEU A 361 16.93 24.60 -0.15
CA LEU A 361 15.59 25.13 0.10
C LEU A 361 15.40 26.44 -0.69
N PRO A 362 14.18 26.70 -1.20
CA PRO A 362 13.92 27.81 -2.11
C PRO A 362 13.98 29.17 -1.40
N CYS A 363 14.37 30.19 -2.16
CA CYS A 363 14.38 31.59 -1.72
C CYS A 363 13.42 32.42 -2.55
N LYS A 364 13.00 33.55 -1.99
CA LYS A 364 12.18 34.54 -2.68
C LYS A 364 12.90 35.04 -3.92
N LEU A 365 12.17 35.14 -5.02
CA LEU A 365 12.67 35.72 -6.25
C LEU A 365 12.35 37.22 -6.31
N VAL A 366 13.39 38.05 -6.34
CA VAL A 366 13.31 39.50 -6.56
C VAL A 366 14.01 39.81 -7.88
N ASP A 367 13.27 40.38 -8.83
CA ASP A 367 13.74 40.66 -10.19
C ASP A 367 14.40 39.44 -10.89
N GLY A 368 13.82 38.25 -10.66
CA GLY A 368 14.30 36.99 -11.22
C GLY A 368 15.57 36.43 -10.57
N ARG A 369 15.97 36.94 -9.40
CA ARG A 369 17.14 36.47 -8.64
C ARG A 369 16.76 36.07 -7.22
N ASN A 370 17.48 35.09 -6.68
CA ASN A 370 17.32 34.68 -5.28
C ASN A 370 17.70 35.82 -4.34
N ASP A 371 16.76 36.23 -3.50
CA ASP A 371 17.03 36.98 -2.28
C ASP A 371 17.43 35.99 -1.18
N THR A 372 18.74 35.84 -0.97
CA THR A 372 19.29 34.92 0.03
C THR A 372 18.98 35.33 1.47
N SER A 373 18.43 36.52 1.70
CA SER A 373 17.96 36.96 3.02
C SER A 373 16.53 36.50 3.33
N ALA A 374 15.79 36.01 2.33
CA ALA A 374 14.39 35.59 2.42
C ALA A 374 14.22 34.18 1.83
N CYS A 375 14.75 33.18 2.52
CA CYS A 375 14.64 31.76 2.13
C CYS A 375 13.77 30.95 3.09
N VAL A 376 13.21 29.86 2.58
CA VAL A 376 12.64 28.82 3.45
C VAL A 376 13.77 28.28 4.33
N THR A 377 13.66 28.47 5.64
CA THR A 377 14.63 27.98 6.62
C THR A 377 14.37 26.50 6.91
N GLN A 378 15.35 25.82 7.52
CA GLN A 378 15.14 24.43 7.95
C GLN A 378 13.99 24.32 8.95
N GLN A 379 13.81 25.31 9.84
CA GLN A 379 12.72 25.30 10.80
C GLN A 379 11.34 25.34 10.11
N LEU A 380 11.20 26.15 9.05
CA LEU A 380 9.96 26.21 8.26
C LEU A 380 9.72 24.89 7.52
N ALA A 381 10.76 24.31 6.91
CA ALA A 381 10.66 23.01 6.25
C ALA A 381 10.28 21.90 7.24
N ASP A 382 10.91 21.85 8.41
CA ASP A 382 10.60 20.89 9.46
C ASP A 382 9.16 21.02 9.95
N GLU A 383 8.62 22.25 10.05
CA GLU A 383 7.22 22.47 10.41
C GLU A 383 6.25 21.95 9.35
N VAL A 384 6.54 22.19 8.06
CA VAL A 384 5.81 21.58 6.93
C VAL A 384 5.82 20.05 7.05
N TYR A 385 6.96 19.46 7.40
CA TYR A 385 7.08 18.01 7.51
C TYR A 385 6.28 17.44 8.68
N ARG A 386 6.30 18.09 9.85
CA ARG A 386 5.47 17.70 10.98
C ARG A 386 3.98 17.79 10.63
N LEU A 387 3.57 18.85 9.93
CA LEU A 387 2.19 19.04 9.49
C LEU A 387 1.75 17.99 8.47
N GLY A 388 2.56 17.66 7.46
CA GLY A 388 2.21 16.60 6.51
C GLY A 388 2.08 15.22 7.18
N HIS A 389 2.89 14.92 8.19
CA HIS A 389 2.70 13.71 8.99
C HIS A 389 1.40 13.73 9.81
N TRP A 390 1.08 14.87 10.43
CA TRP A 390 -0.18 15.05 11.16
C TRP A 390 -1.38 14.86 10.22
N GLU A 391 -1.35 15.46 9.03
CA GLU A 391 -2.41 15.35 8.03
C GLU A 391 -2.64 13.90 7.60
N TYR A 392 -1.57 13.17 7.25
CA TYR A 392 -1.70 11.73 6.92
C TYR A 392 -2.19 10.91 8.12
N SER A 393 -1.72 11.22 9.32
CA SER A 393 -2.23 10.56 10.52
C SER A 393 -3.72 10.84 10.74
N HIS A 394 -4.20 12.05 10.49
CA HIS A 394 -5.61 12.42 10.64
C HIS A 394 -6.48 11.75 9.57
N VAL A 395 -6.12 11.96 8.30
CA VAL A 395 -6.87 11.53 7.11
C VAL A 395 -7.03 10.02 7.03
N TYR A 396 -5.99 9.26 7.38
CA TYR A 396 -6.00 7.82 7.23
C TYR A 396 -6.24 7.07 8.53
N ARG A 397 -6.10 7.69 9.71
CA ARG A 397 -6.30 7.01 11.00
C ARG A 397 -7.07 7.79 12.05
N GLY A 398 -6.82 9.09 12.20
CA GLY A 398 -7.33 9.93 13.30
C GLY A 398 -8.84 10.16 13.24
N ALA A 399 -9.38 10.41 12.05
CA ALA A 399 -10.82 10.51 11.87
C ALA A 399 -11.48 9.11 11.89
N SER A 400 -12.59 8.96 12.62
CA SER A 400 -13.30 7.67 12.72
C SER A 400 -13.85 7.16 11.38
N ALA A 401 -14.13 8.07 10.44
CA ALA A 401 -14.56 7.75 9.08
C ALA A 401 -13.44 7.17 8.20
N SER A 402 -12.15 7.28 8.61
CA SER A 402 -11.00 6.86 7.80
C SER A 402 -11.04 5.39 7.43
N LEU A 403 -11.45 4.51 8.36
CA LEU A 403 -11.51 3.07 8.10
C LEU A 403 -12.54 2.75 7.00
N ALA A 404 -13.73 3.34 7.08
CA ALA A 404 -14.76 3.12 6.08
C ALA A 404 -14.37 3.72 4.71
N ALA A 405 -13.75 4.90 4.70
CA ALA A 405 -13.27 5.55 3.49
C ALA A 405 -12.17 4.72 2.80
N SER A 406 -11.19 4.23 3.57
CA SER A 406 -10.12 3.35 3.05
C SER A 406 -10.68 2.01 2.60
N ALA A 407 -11.52 1.34 3.39
CA ALA A 407 -12.13 0.06 3.02
C ALA A 407 -13.00 0.19 1.75
N GLY A 408 -13.69 1.30 1.55
CA GLY A 408 -14.44 1.56 0.31
C GLY A 408 -13.52 1.80 -0.89
N SER A 409 -12.42 2.53 -0.72
CA SER A 409 -11.55 2.96 -1.82
C SER A 409 -10.48 1.95 -2.24
N ILE A 410 -9.87 1.18 -1.33
CA ILE A 410 -8.88 0.13 -1.68
C ILE A 410 -9.41 -1.30 -1.47
N GLY A 411 -10.69 -1.43 -1.11
CA GLY A 411 -11.24 -2.70 -0.67
C GLY A 411 -11.24 -3.82 -1.72
N VAL A 412 -11.26 -3.49 -3.01
CA VAL A 412 -11.10 -4.51 -4.07
C VAL A 412 -9.72 -5.17 -3.98
N TRP A 413 -8.65 -4.39 -3.83
CA TRP A 413 -7.30 -4.95 -3.67
C TRP A 413 -7.15 -5.72 -2.35
N ILE A 414 -7.78 -5.26 -1.27
CA ILE A 414 -7.83 -6.01 -0.01
C ILE A 414 -8.53 -7.37 -0.19
N ALA A 415 -9.58 -7.43 -1.01
CA ALA A 415 -10.26 -8.69 -1.32
C ALA A 415 -9.40 -9.62 -2.19
N GLU A 416 -8.56 -9.08 -3.08
CA GLU A 416 -7.60 -9.87 -3.86
C GLU A 416 -6.54 -10.51 -2.96
N VAL A 417 -5.93 -9.72 -2.05
CA VAL A 417 -5.03 -10.25 -1.01
C VAL A 417 -5.73 -11.34 -0.20
N ALA A 418 -6.96 -11.09 0.28
CA ALA A 418 -7.73 -12.08 1.02
C ALA A 418 -7.97 -13.37 0.19
N ALA A 419 -8.21 -13.25 -1.12
CA ALA A 419 -8.37 -14.40 -2.00
C ALA A 419 -7.09 -15.24 -2.12
N HIS A 420 -5.93 -14.60 -2.29
CA HIS A 420 -4.64 -15.29 -2.34
C HIS A 420 -4.29 -15.99 -1.02
N LEU A 421 -4.45 -15.28 0.11
CA LEU A 421 -4.20 -15.81 1.45
C LEU A 421 -5.08 -17.04 1.73
N ARG A 422 -6.37 -16.96 1.37
CA ARG A 422 -7.32 -18.08 1.50
C ARG A 422 -6.93 -19.25 0.61
N ALA A 423 -6.54 -19.01 -0.64
CA ALA A 423 -6.12 -20.08 -1.55
C ALA A 423 -4.90 -20.85 -1.02
N VAL A 424 -3.94 -20.16 -0.41
CA VAL A 424 -2.78 -20.76 0.27
C VAL A 424 -3.23 -21.59 1.48
N ALA A 425 -4.08 -21.03 2.35
CA ALA A 425 -4.56 -21.70 3.55
C ALA A 425 -5.36 -22.98 3.25
N ASP A 426 -6.17 -22.97 2.18
CA ASP A 426 -6.97 -24.11 1.74
C ASP A 426 -6.14 -25.17 0.96
N GLY A 427 -4.84 -24.94 0.78
CA GLY A 427 -3.93 -25.87 0.08
C GLY A 427 -4.09 -25.92 -1.44
N SER A 428 -4.97 -25.10 -2.02
CA SER A 428 -5.08 -24.92 -3.47
C SER A 428 -3.90 -24.14 -4.06
N GLY A 429 -3.22 -23.35 -3.22
CA GLY A 429 -2.12 -22.47 -3.58
C GLY A 429 -2.59 -21.23 -4.34
N ALA A 430 -1.80 -20.16 -4.29
CA ALA A 430 -2.06 -18.92 -5.04
C ALA A 430 -1.70 -19.07 -6.53
N GLY A 431 -2.27 -20.07 -7.22
CA GLY A 431 -1.95 -20.35 -8.63
C GLY A 431 -0.52 -20.85 -8.87
N GLY A 432 0.15 -21.34 -7.82
CA GLY A 432 1.57 -21.74 -7.87
C GLY A 432 2.56 -20.62 -7.60
N THR A 433 2.10 -19.37 -7.49
CA THR A 433 2.89 -18.20 -7.09
C THR A 433 3.27 -18.29 -5.61
N LEU A 434 4.54 -18.04 -5.32
CA LEU A 434 5.10 -17.90 -3.97
C LEU A 434 5.28 -16.43 -3.58
N TRP A 435 5.57 -15.57 -4.56
CA TRP A 435 5.88 -14.15 -4.38
C TRP A 435 5.03 -13.29 -5.30
N TYR A 436 4.17 -12.46 -4.72
CA TYR A 436 3.38 -11.48 -5.47
C TYR A 436 3.81 -10.06 -5.08
N HIS A 437 4.34 -9.31 -6.05
CA HIS A 437 4.95 -8.00 -5.80
C HIS A 437 4.12 -6.89 -6.43
N ASN A 438 3.60 -5.98 -5.61
CA ASN A 438 2.83 -4.82 -6.05
C ASN A 438 3.63 -3.53 -5.84
N VAL A 439 3.81 -2.73 -6.91
CA VAL A 439 4.40 -1.39 -6.83
C VAL A 439 3.32 -0.34 -7.03
N ALA A 440 3.14 0.53 -6.05
CA ALA A 440 2.02 1.45 -5.93
C ALA A 440 2.46 2.85 -5.45
N HIS A 441 1.54 3.57 -4.80
CA HIS A 441 1.71 4.94 -4.35
C HIS A 441 1.58 5.04 -2.82
N ASP A 442 1.99 6.17 -2.26
CA ASP A 442 1.75 6.51 -0.85
C ASP A 442 0.26 6.46 -0.52
N GLY A 443 -0.61 7.00 -1.39
CA GLY A 443 -2.05 6.91 -1.22
C GLY A 443 -2.59 5.47 -1.15
N SER A 444 -1.98 4.53 -1.87
CA SER A 444 -2.35 3.10 -1.79
C SER A 444 -1.88 2.52 -0.46
N VAL A 445 -0.60 2.69 -0.11
CA VAL A 445 -0.01 2.17 1.13
C VAL A 445 -0.72 2.75 2.37
N SER A 446 -1.03 4.04 2.39
CA SER A 446 -1.78 4.69 3.48
C SER A 446 -3.17 4.10 3.68
N ARG A 447 -3.88 3.73 2.60
CA ARG A 447 -5.19 3.08 2.68
C ARG A 447 -5.08 1.64 3.19
N VAL A 448 -4.05 0.89 2.79
CA VAL A 448 -3.77 -0.44 3.34
C VAL A 448 -3.48 -0.35 4.84
N LEU A 449 -2.61 0.58 5.24
CA LEU A 449 -2.28 0.85 6.64
C LEU A 449 -3.49 1.33 7.45
N SER A 450 -4.41 2.09 6.83
CA SER A 450 -5.69 2.49 7.41
C SER A 450 -6.61 1.29 7.67
N VAL A 451 -6.77 0.41 6.68
CA VAL A 451 -7.53 -0.85 6.80
C VAL A 451 -6.92 -1.75 7.87
N LEU A 452 -5.59 -1.86 7.92
CA LEU A 452 -4.88 -2.61 8.96
C LEU A 452 -4.85 -1.90 10.33
N GLN A 453 -5.40 -0.69 10.43
CA GLN A 453 -5.44 0.12 11.64
C GLN A 453 -4.06 0.29 12.32
N VAL A 454 -3.02 0.61 11.54
CA VAL A 454 -1.61 0.76 12.02
C VAL A 454 -1.45 1.74 13.18
N ASP A 455 -1.04 1.27 14.36
CA ASP A 455 -1.10 2.00 15.63
C ASP A 455 -0.46 3.40 15.61
N THR A 456 0.55 3.62 14.77
CA THR A 456 1.12 4.95 14.49
C THR A 456 1.19 5.16 12.97
N MET A 457 0.49 6.19 12.49
CA MET A 457 0.50 6.57 11.07
C MET A 457 1.43 7.77 10.87
N VAL A 458 2.27 7.65 9.85
CA VAL A 458 3.05 8.73 9.25
C VAL A 458 2.79 8.69 7.75
N TRP A 459 2.97 9.81 7.05
CA TRP A 459 3.07 9.77 5.59
C TRP A 459 4.08 8.68 5.17
N PRO A 460 3.69 7.66 4.38
CA PRO A 460 4.62 6.64 3.93
C PRO A 460 5.72 7.25 3.04
N GLY A 461 6.98 7.19 3.49
CA GLY A 461 8.13 7.68 2.72
C GLY A 461 8.40 6.88 1.44
N MET A 462 9.41 7.29 0.67
CA MET A 462 9.79 6.64 -0.58
C MET A 462 10.18 5.19 -0.31
N GLY A 463 9.67 4.27 -1.12
CA GLY A 463 9.92 2.83 -0.94
C GLY A 463 9.17 2.17 0.22
N ALA A 464 8.31 2.89 0.97
CA ALA A 464 7.56 2.30 2.08
C ALA A 464 6.78 1.05 1.65
N GLU A 465 6.92 -0.04 2.42
CA GLU A 465 6.33 -1.34 2.10
C GLU A 465 5.44 -1.90 3.21
N VAL A 466 4.44 -2.68 2.80
CA VAL A 466 3.68 -3.59 3.65
C VAL A 466 3.83 -5.00 3.09
N VAL A 467 4.27 -5.95 3.92
CA VAL A 467 4.54 -7.33 3.52
C VAL A 467 3.63 -8.28 4.27
N PHE A 468 2.86 -9.09 3.55
CA PHE A 468 2.03 -10.16 4.09
C PHE A 468 2.75 -11.49 3.89
N GLU A 469 3.20 -12.10 4.98
CA GLU A 469 3.85 -13.40 4.97
C GLU A 469 2.89 -14.45 5.53
N VAL A 470 2.62 -15.52 4.78
CA VAL A 470 1.78 -16.64 5.21
C VAL A 470 2.67 -17.80 5.60
N TRP A 471 2.56 -18.24 6.86
CA TRP A 471 3.38 -19.26 7.48
C TRP A 471 2.52 -20.48 7.83
N LYS A 472 3.00 -21.66 7.48
CA LYS A 472 2.42 -22.93 7.91
C LYS A 472 3.12 -23.40 9.17
N LYS A 473 2.37 -23.73 10.22
CA LYS A 473 2.94 -24.42 11.38
C LYS A 473 3.21 -25.89 11.03
N LYS A 474 4.44 -26.34 11.23
CA LYS A 474 4.84 -27.74 11.10
C LYS A 474 4.15 -28.54 12.20
N GLU A 475 3.64 -29.72 11.87
CA GLU A 475 3.12 -30.64 12.88
C GLU A 475 4.29 -31.15 13.74
N ALA A 476 4.34 -30.73 15.02
CA ALA A 476 5.22 -31.34 16.02
C ALA A 476 4.61 -31.22 17.44
N ALA A 477 4.94 -32.22 18.27
CA ALA A 477 4.38 -32.62 19.58
C ALA A 477 3.70 -31.55 20.45
N ALA A 478 2.62 -31.97 21.12
CA ALA A 478 1.78 -31.22 22.06
C ALA A 478 2.45 -29.99 22.70
N ALA A 479 2.07 -28.81 22.21
CA ALA A 479 2.44 -27.55 22.83
C ALA A 479 1.90 -27.47 24.28
N PRO A 480 2.55 -26.71 25.18
CA PRO A 480 2.02 -26.44 26.51
C PRO A 480 0.58 -25.92 26.43
N SER A 481 -0.28 -26.35 27.34
CA SER A 481 -1.69 -25.94 27.38
C SER A 481 -1.80 -24.46 27.80
N CYS A 482 -1.67 -23.55 26.85
CA CYS A 482 -1.81 -22.12 27.06
C CYS A 482 -2.59 -21.45 25.91
N HIS A 483 -3.15 -20.27 26.16
CA HIS A 483 -3.92 -19.52 25.17
C HIS A 483 -2.98 -18.78 24.22
N HIS A 484 -3.17 -18.99 22.91
CA HIS A 484 -2.39 -18.33 21.86
C HIS A 484 -3.05 -17.01 21.42
N ASP A 485 -3.22 -16.11 22.37
CA ASP A 485 -3.93 -14.83 22.19
C ASP A 485 -2.97 -13.65 21.94
N ASN A 486 -3.53 -12.44 21.86
CA ASN A 486 -2.76 -11.20 21.65
C ASN A 486 -1.83 -10.86 22.83
N CYS A 487 -2.12 -11.38 24.03
CA CYS A 487 -1.24 -11.25 25.18
C CYS A 487 0.04 -12.05 24.93
N LEU A 488 -0.11 -13.34 24.55
CA LEU A 488 1.03 -14.18 24.23
C LEU A 488 1.87 -13.62 23.08
N ARG A 489 1.24 -13.19 21.97
CA ARG A 489 1.96 -12.61 20.83
C ARG A 489 2.81 -11.41 21.22
N GLN A 490 2.26 -10.51 22.04
CA GLN A 490 3.02 -9.36 22.55
C GLN A 490 4.23 -9.80 23.39
N MET A 491 4.06 -10.79 24.26
CA MET A 491 5.13 -11.29 25.13
C MET A 491 6.21 -12.04 24.36
N ILE A 492 5.87 -12.76 23.29
CA ILE A 492 6.83 -13.36 22.37
C ILE A 492 7.67 -12.28 21.68
N GLY A 493 7.01 -11.24 21.15
CA GLY A 493 7.69 -10.09 20.53
C GLY A 493 8.59 -9.30 21.48
N GLN A 494 8.45 -9.51 22.80
CA GLN A 494 9.28 -8.93 23.84
C GLN A 494 9.90 -10.01 24.75
N SER A 495 10.38 -11.10 24.14
CA SER A 495 10.81 -12.31 24.84
C SER A 495 11.78 -12.05 25.99
N ALA A 496 12.77 -11.16 25.84
CA ALA A 496 13.70 -10.82 26.92
C ALA A 496 13.00 -10.20 28.15
N SER A 497 12.10 -9.24 27.91
CA SER A 497 11.28 -8.63 28.96
C SER A 497 10.31 -9.63 29.58
N ALA A 498 9.70 -10.48 28.76
CA ALA A 498 8.76 -11.50 29.19
C ALA A 498 9.44 -12.59 30.04
N SER A 499 10.63 -13.06 29.66
CA SER A 499 11.40 -14.04 30.42
C SER A 499 11.85 -13.52 31.80
N ALA A 500 12.15 -12.22 31.92
CA ALA A 500 12.45 -11.60 33.21
C ALA A 500 11.19 -11.37 34.07
N PHE A 501 10.04 -11.12 33.44
CA PHE A 501 8.78 -10.79 34.09
C PHE A 501 7.97 -12.01 34.54
N CYS A 502 7.92 -13.07 33.74
CA CYS A 502 7.03 -14.20 33.97
C CYS A 502 7.26 -14.94 35.31
N PRO A 503 8.49 -15.19 35.78
CA PRO A 503 8.72 -15.85 37.05
C PRO A 503 8.17 -15.07 38.25
N THR A 504 8.33 -13.74 38.25
CA THR A 504 7.82 -12.87 39.33
C THR A 504 6.31 -12.68 39.23
N PHE A 505 5.76 -12.53 38.03
CA PHE A 505 4.33 -12.35 37.83
C PHE A 505 3.53 -13.60 38.21
N THR A 506 3.95 -14.79 37.77
CA THR A 506 3.25 -16.05 38.09
C THR A 506 3.29 -16.38 39.58
N ALA A 507 4.38 -16.03 40.28
CA ALA A 507 4.47 -16.13 41.73
C ALA A 507 3.52 -15.15 42.47
N ALA A 508 3.33 -13.94 41.94
CA ALA A 508 2.43 -12.92 42.50
C ALA A 508 0.95 -13.13 42.13
N ALA A 509 0.66 -13.70 40.96
CA ALA A 509 -0.70 -14.02 40.51
C ALA A 509 -1.35 -15.09 41.41
N ALA A 510 -0.54 -16.00 41.97
CA ALA A 510 -0.97 -17.00 42.96
C ALA A 510 -1.46 -16.40 44.29
N THR A 511 -1.20 -15.12 44.57
CA THR A 511 -1.57 -14.42 45.82
C THR A 511 -2.55 -13.26 45.61
N ALA A 512 -3.20 -13.19 44.44
CA ALA A 512 -4.28 -12.24 44.10
C ALA A 512 -3.92 -10.73 44.12
N SER A 513 -2.63 -10.37 44.04
CA SER A 513 -2.16 -8.97 44.04
C SER A 513 -1.44 -8.54 42.75
N ALA A 514 -1.53 -9.31 41.66
CA ALA A 514 -0.77 -9.02 40.44
C ALA A 514 -1.45 -7.96 39.56
N THR A 515 -0.85 -6.77 39.48
CA THR A 515 -1.22 -5.73 38.51
C THR A 515 -0.56 -6.02 37.16
N VAL A 516 -1.34 -6.02 36.07
CA VAL A 516 -0.80 -6.14 34.71
C VAL A 516 -0.10 -4.84 34.32
N PRO A 517 1.21 -4.86 33.98
CA PRO A 517 1.93 -3.67 33.56
C PRO A 517 1.33 -3.02 32.30
N ALA A 518 1.42 -1.70 32.19
CA ALA A 518 0.93 -0.96 31.03
C ALA A 518 1.59 -1.38 29.71
N TRP A 519 2.83 -1.90 29.75
CA TRP A 519 3.51 -2.41 28.57
C TRP A 519 2.85 -3.68 28.02
N LEU A 520 2.07 -4.42 28.81
CA LEU A 520 1.26 -5.58 28.39
C LEU A 520 -0.17 -5.15 27.97
N GLY A 521 -0.28 -4.04 27.24
CA GLY A 521 -1.57 -3.50 26.79
C GLY A 521 -2.43 -4.51 26.02
N ASN A 522 -1.82 -5.40 25.24
CA ASN A 522 -2.55 -6.42 24.46
C ASN A 522 -3.13 -7.56 25.33
N CYS A 523 -2.80 -7.59 26.62
CA CYS A 523 -3.42 -8.48 27.59
C CYS A 523 -4.71 -7.90 28.19
N GLY A 524 -5.06 -6.64 27.87
CA GLY A 524 -6.32 -6.02 28.30
C GLY A 524 -6.48 -5.91 29.82
N GLY A 525 -5.38 -5.81 30.56
CA GLY A 525 -5.40 -5.84 32.03
C GLY A 525 -5.78 -7.19 32.65
N ASN A 526 -5.90 -8.26 31.84
CA ASN A 526 -6.31 -9.58 32.29
C ASN A 526 -5.13 -10.40 32.82
N ALA A 527 -5.00 -10.49 34.15
CA ALA A 527 -3.95 -11.28 34.79
C ALA A 527 -3.98 -12.78 34.43
N GLY A 528 -5.14 -13.32 34.04
CA GLY A 528 -5.29 -14.68 33.55
C GLY A 528 -4.67 -14.87 32.16
N ALA A 529 -4.86 -13.92 31.25
CA ALA A 529 -4.20 -13.91 29.94
C ALA A 529 -2.67 -13.83 30.09
N VAL A 530 -2.18 -12.98 30.99
CA VAL A 530 -0.74 -12.87 31.29
C VAL A 530 -0.20 -14.17 31.89
N SER A 531 -0.92 -14.79 32.83
CA SER A 531 -0.52 -16.07 33.42
C SER A 531 -0.47 -17.20 32.39
N SER A 532 -1.44 -17.22 31.46
CA SER A 532 -1.46 -18.17 30.36
C SER A 532 -0.32 -17.94 29.36
N ALA A 533 -0.03 -16.69 28.99
CA ALA A 533 1.11 -16.36 28.16
C ALA A 533 2.44 -16.78 28.82
N CYS A 534 2.59 -16.52 30.11
CA CYS A 534 3.76 -16.93 30.87
C CYS A 534 3.95 -18.45 30.95
N SER A 535 2.87 -19.24 31.00
CA SER A 535 3.00 -20.71 30.98
C SER A 535 3.46 -21.25 29.62
N CYS A 536 3.29 -20.49 28.53
CA CYS A 536 3.90 -20.82 27.23
C CYS A 536 5.40 -20.49 27.19
N LEU A 537 5.82 -19.41 27.87
CA LEU A 537 7.16 -18.83 27.73
C LEU A 537 8.15 -19.37 28.75
N VAL A 538 7.66 -19.75 29.93
CA VAL A 538 8.46 -20.33 31.01
C VAL A 538 7.75 -21.61 31.45
N PRO A 539 8.17 -22.79 30.95
CA PRO A 539 7.60 -24.05 31.40
C PRO A 539 7.73 -24.13 32.92
N ALA A 540 6.61 -24.35 33.62
CA ALA A 540 6.64 -24.57 35.05
C ALA A 540 7.61 -25.72 35.37
N ALA A 541 8.45 -25.54 36.39
CA ALA A 541 9.30 -26.61 36.89
C ALA A 541 8.42 -27.84 37.16
N THR A 542 8.70 -28.92 36.43
CA THR A 542 7.92 -30.16 36.37
C THR A 542 7.55 -30.65 37.77
N SER A 543 6.30 -30.47 38.18
CA SER A 543 5.70 -31.25 39.25
C SER A 543 5.03 -32.47 38.60
N THR A 544 5.58 -33.64 38.88
CA THR A 544 5.01 -34.92 38.49
C THR A 544 3.62 -35.08 39.09
N ALA A 545 2.58 -35.05 38.26
CA ALA A 545 1.24 -35.49 38.63
C ALA A 545 0.66 -36.41 37.54
N SER A 546 0.06 -37.48 38.04
CA SER A 546 -0.37 -38.70 37.35
C SER A 546 -1.41 -38.48 36.26
N ALA A 547 -1.34 -39.34 35.24
CA ALA A 547 -2.29 -39.48 34.14
C ALA A 547 -3.72 -39.77 34.62
N ALA A 548 -4.70 -39.02 34.07
CA ALA A 548 -6.10 -39.41 34.01
C ALA A 548 -6.78 -38.79 32.78
N GLY A 549 -7.40 -39.64 31.95
CA GLY A 549 -8.53 -39.30 31.08
C GLY A 549 -8.25 -38.44 29.84
N ALA A 550 -7.88 -39.07 28.73
CA ALA A 550 -7.93 -38.44 27.41
C ALA A 550 -9.39 -38.11 27.03
N THR A 551 -9.76 -36.85 27.16
CA THR A 551 -10.94 -36.27 26.51
C THR A 551 -10.42 -35.36 25.41
N GLN A 552 -10.87 -35.57 24.17
CA GLN A 552 -10.49 -34.76 23.01
C GLN A 552 -10.67 -33.28 23.33
N THR A 553 -9.55 -32.56 23.42
CA THR A 553 -9.51 -31.14 23.69
C THR A 553 -9.79 -30.42 22.38
N THR A 554 -10.90 -29.68 22.35
CA THR A 554 -11.16 -28.63 21.39
C THR A 554 -9.93 -27.73 21.29
N ALA A 555 -9.53 -27.38 20.07
CA ALA A 555 -8.38 -26.51 19.80
C ALA A 555 -8.43 -25.26 20.69
N PRO A 556 -7.33 -24.85 21.35
CA PRO A 556 -7.35 -23.69 22.24
C PRO A 556 -7.78 -22.45 21.45
N ALA A 557 -8.65 -21.64 22.06
CA ALA A 557 -9.02 -20.33 21.54
C ALA A 557 -7.73 -19.53 21.29
N GLY A 558 -7.42 -19.29 20.01
CA GLY A 558 -6.17 -18.66 19.55
C GLY A 558 -5.31 -19.50 18.59
N SER A 559 -5.63 -20.79 18.37
CA SER A 559 -4.97 -21.63 17.36
C SER A 559 -5.65 -21.53 15.99
N SER A 560 -4.87 -21.53 14.90
CA SER A 560 -5.42 -21.52 13.54
C SER A 560 -6.06 -22.87 13.20
N SER A 561 -7.23 -22.85 12.58
CA SER A 561 -7.94 -24.05 12.13
C SER A 561 -7.31 -24.71 10.90
N SER A 562 -6.72 -23.92 10.02
CA SER A 562 -6.01 -24.38 8.82
C SER A 562 -4.54 -24.72 9.10
N GLY A 563 -4.02 -24.34 10.27
CA GLY A 563 -2.60 -24.44 10.61
C GLY A 563 -1.75 -23.34 9.96
N TYR A 564 -2.37 -22.35 9.32
CA TYR A 564 -1.71 -21.22 8.69
C TYR A 564 -1.87 -19.93 9.51
N TYR A 565 -0.81 -19.15 9.49
CA TYR A 565 -0.67 -17.92 10.25
C TYR A 565 -0.13 -16.83 9.33
N VAL A 566 -0.45 -15.58 9.61
CA VAL A 566 0.04 -14.42 8.86
C VAL A 566 0.91 -13.59 9.77
N ARG A 567 2.05 -13.15 9.24
CA ARG A 567 2.81 -12.02 9.78
C ARG A 567 2.72 -10.86 8.81
N VAL A 568 2.43 -9.67 9.32
CA VAL A 568 2.43 -8.45 8.51
C VAL A 568 3.57 -7.56 8.95
N LEU A 569 4.40 -7.14 8.00
CA LEU A 569 5.50 -6.23 8.24
C LEU A 569 5.19 -4.85 7.64
N PHE A 570 5.55 -3.78 8.34
CA PHE A 570 5.61 -2.42 7.81
C PHE A 570 6.97 -1.85 8.15
N SER A 571 7.66 -1.35 7.13
CA SER A 571 9.05 -0.87 7.26
C SER A 571 10.03 -1.91 7.83
N GLY A 572 9.90 -3.17 7.40
CA GLY A 572 10.71 -4.30 7.90
C GLY A 572 10.41 -4.75 9.33
N GLN A 573 9.44 -4.15 10.03
CA GLN A 573 9.06 -4.45 11.41
C GLN A 573 7.66 -5.05 11.49
N VAL A 574 7.38 -5.89 12.48
CA VAL A 574 6.03 -6.43 12.70
C VAL A 574 5.04 -5.29 12.90
N LEU A 575 3.99 -5.25 12.08
CA LEU A 575 2.94 -4.24 12.16
C LEU A 575 2.15 -4.43 13.45
N LYS A 576 2.02 -3.34 14.20
CA LYS A 576 1.12 -3.22 15.33
C LYS A 576 -0.15 -2.49 14.89
N SER A 577 -1.30 -3.10 15.12
CA SER A 577 -2.62 -2.54 14.90
C SER A 577 -3.24 -2.09 16.22
N SER A 578 -3.99 -0.98 16.21
CA SER A 578 -4.81 -0.57 17.35
C SER A 578 -6.11 -1.38 17.48
N ASN A 579 -6.53 -2.09 16.42
CA ASN A 579 -7.66 -3.01 16.48
C ASN A 579 -7.30 -4.24 17.37
N PRO A 580 -8.09 -4.57 18.39
CA PRO A 580 -7.79 -5.63 19.35
C PRO A 580 -7.90 -7.05 18.79
N SER A 581 -8.55 -7.25 17.63
CA SER A 581 -8.55 -8.54 16.95
C SER A 581 -7.24 -8.78 16.19
N LEU A 582 -6.64 -7.72 15.62
CA LEU A 582 -5.37 -7.81 14.87
C LEU A 582 -4.15 -7.68 15.78
N GLY A 583 -4.15 -6.74 16.73
CA GLY A 583 -3.09 -6.53 17.71
C GLY A 583 -1.69 -6.43 17.09
N LEU A 584 -0.73 -7.15 17.68
CA LEU A 584 0.57 -7.38 17.04
C LEU A 584 0.42 -8.48 15.99
N MET A 585 0.64 -8.15 14.72
CA MET A 585 0.42 -9.06 13.60
C MET A 585 1.62 -9.99 13.36
N ASP A 586 2.03 -10.73 14.39
CA ASP A 586 3.07 -11.76 14.33
C ASP A 586 2.44 -13.14 14.56
N MET A 587 2.46 -13.98 13.52
CA MET A 587 1.80 -15.28 13.52
C MET A 587 0.33 -15.19 13.97
N LEU A 588 -0.42 -14.24 13.42
CA LEU A 588 -1.87 -14.12 13.60
C LEU A 588 -2.56 -15.27 12.84
N PRO A 589 -3.53 -16.01 13.42
CA PRO A 589 -4.27 -17.00 12.64
C PRO A 589 -4.82 -16.40 11.35
N VAL A 590 -4.58 -17.05 10.21
CA VAL A 590 -4.98 -16.50 8.90
C VAL A 590 -6.47 -16.22 8.84
N GLU A 591 -7.28 -17.04 9.52
CA GLU A 591 -8.73 -16.89 9.62
C GLU A 591 -9.16 -15.60 10.32
N THR A 592 -8.37 -15.10 11.28
CA THR A 592 -8.65 -13.82 11.94
C THR A 592 -8.49 -12.66 10.95
N LEU A 593 -7.42 -12.66 10.15
CA LEU A 593 -7.20 -11.61 9.15
C LEU A 593 -8.22 -11.71 8.01
N LEU A 594 -8.51 -12.93 7.53
CA LEU A 594 -9.52 -13.16 6.49
C LEU A 594 -10.91 -12.73 6.96
N ALA A 595 -11.33 -13.11 8.17
CA ALA A 595 -12.63 -12.68 8.72
C ALA A 595 -12.70 -11.16 8.86
N TYR A 596 -11.60 -10.51 9.25
CA TYR A 596 -11.52 -9.06 9.34
C TYR A 596 -11.67 -8.40 7.96
N PHE A 597 -10.89 -8.84 6.97
CA PHE A 597 -11.00 -8.34 5.59
C PHE A 597 -12.38 -8.60 4.98
N ASP A 598 -12.87 -9.83 5.04
CA ASP A 598 -14.18 -10.20 4.50
C ASP A 598 -15.32 -9.44 5.19
N GLY A 599 -15.21 -9.16 6.49
CA GLY A 599 -16.16 -8.32 7.21
C GLY A 599 -16.19 -6.87 6.71
N LEU A 600 -15.03 -6.31 6.34
CA LEU A 600 -14.92 -4.95 5.83
C LEU A 600 -15.34 -4.83 4.36
N VAL A 601 -14.90 -5.75 3.50
CA VAL A 601 -14.98 -5.61 2.04
C VAL A 601 -15.84 -6.68 1.35
N GLY A 602 -16.22 -7.72 2.08
CA GLY A 602 -16.92 -8.89 1.57
C GLY A 602 -15.97 -9.87 0.89
N VAL A 603 -16.29 -11.16 0.96
CA VAL A 603 -15.60 -12.17 0.16
C VAL A 603 -15.67 -11.78 -1.31
N ASN A 604 -14.53 -11.76 -2.00
CA ASN A 604 -14.39 -11.31 -3.39
C ASN A 604 -14.98 -9.92 -3.65
N ALA A 605 -14.74 -8.97 -2.72
CA ALA A 605 -15.20 -7.58 -2.80
C ALA A 605 -16.73 -7.40 -2.88
N SER A 606 -17.50 -8.41 -2.48
CA SER A 606 -18.97 -8.44 -2.64
C SER A 606 -19.71 -7.31 -1.92
N LEU A 607 -19.10 -6.64 -0.93
CA LEU A 607 -19.70 -5.51 -0.24
C LEU A 607 -19.31 -4.15 -0.84
N ILE A 608 -18.28 -4.08 -1.71
CA ILE A 608 -17.73 -2.82 -2.20
C ILE A 608 -18.74 -2.04 -3.04
N GLN A 609 -19.39 -2.68 -4.01
CA GLN A 609 -20.38 -1.99 -4.85
C GLN A 609 -21.51 -1.39 -4.02
N GLY A 610 -21.99 -2.12 -3.00
CA GLY A 610 -23.01 -1.63 -2.07
C GLY A 610 -22.52 -0.43 -1.27
N LYS A 611 -21.33 -0.52 -0.66
CA LYS A 611 -20.71 0.56 0.13
C LYS A 611 -20.46 1.82 -0.70
N CYS A 612 -20.07 1.66 -1.96
CA CYS A 612 -19.79 2.78 -2.85
C CYS A 612 -21.06 3.46 -3.37
N SER A 613 -22.19 2.74 -3.42
CA SER A 613 -23.49 3.26 -3.85
C SER A 613 -24.32 3.88 -2.72
N SER A 614 -23.82 3.82 -1.48
CA SER A 614 -24.53 4.22 -0.25
C SER A 614 -24.52 5.72 0.00
#